data_AF-A0AAE4NM81-F1
#
_entry.id   AF-A0AAE4NM81-F1
#
_cell.length_a   1.000
_cell.length_b   1.000
_cell.length_c   1.000
_cell.angle_alpha   90.00
_cell.angle_beta   90.00
_cell.angle_gamma   90.00
#
_symmetry.space_group_name_H-M   'P 1'
#
loop_
_entity.id
_entity.type
_entity.pdbx_description
1 polymer ?
#
loop_
_entity_poly.entity_id
_entity_poly.type
_entity_poly.pdbx_seq_one_letter_code
_entity_poly.pdbx_strand_id
1 'polypeptide(L)' 'MFLLSLDEIDRVKRLHHITSTTGLAEKTNLNRKTWTTALNTRKPTVSVLEALAALGANPSKILVAEELAA' A
#
# COMPACT_ATOMS: atom_id res chain seq x y z
N MET A 1 -5.05 15.50 -4.99
CA MET A 1 -4.69 14.21 -5.63
C MET A 1 -5.16 13.04 -4.76
N PHE A 2 -5.26 11.80 -5.27
CA PHE A 2 -5.45 10.63 -4.39
C PHE A 2 -4.10 10.07 -3.95
N LEU A 3 -3.97 9.78 -2.66
CA LEU A 3 -2.81 9.21 -2.01
C LEU A 3 -3.15 7.86 -1.40
N LEU A 4 -2.14 7.02 -1.23
CA LEU A 4 -2.24 5.80 -0.46
C LEU A 4 -2.38 6.11 1.04
N SER A 5 -3.33 5.44 1.66
CA SER A 5 -3.51 5.43 3.11
C SER A 5 -2.39 4.64 3.78
N LEU A 6 -1.58 5.30 4.60
CA LEU A 6 -0.55 4.61 5.38
C LEU A 6 -1.17 3.71 6.46
N ASP A 7 -2.30 4.13 7.05
CA ASP A 7 -3.02 3.35 8.06
C ASP A 7 -3.55 2.04 7.48
N GLU A 8 -4.15 2.08 6.29
CA GLU A 8 -4.64 0.86 5.66
C GLU A 8 -3.49 -0.05 5.19
N ILE A 9 -2.40 0.54 4.68
CA ILE A 9 -1.19 -0.23 4.36
C ILE A 9 -0.64 -0.92 5.61
N ASP A 10 -0.56 -0.23 6.73
CA ASP A 10 -0.07 -0.80 7.98
C ASP A 10 -1.02 -1.83 8.58
N ARG A 11 -2.34 -1.65 8.41
CA ARG A 11 -3.34 -2.68 8.74
C ARG A 11 -3.10 -3.95 7.92
N VAL A 12 -2.91 -3.82 6.61
CA VAL A 12 -2.68 -4.96 5.70
C VAL A 12 -1.37 -5.66 6.06
N LYS A 13 -0.31 -4.91 6.35
CA LYS A 13 0.95 -5.46 6.86
C LYS A 13 0.74 -6.28 8.14
N ARG A 14 0.02 -5.74 9.12
CA ARG A 14 -0.28 -6.44 10.39
C ARG A 14 -1.08 -7.72 10.16
N LEU A 15 -2.07 -7.68 9.26
CA LEU A 15 -2.91 -8.83 8.93
C LEU A 15 -2.10 -9.99 8.34
N HIS A 16 -1.02 -9.68 7.63
CA HIS A 16 -0.13 -10.65 7.01
C HIS A 16 1.18 -10.90 7.74
N HIS A 17 1.35 -10.34 8.95
CA HIS A 17 2.59 -10.33 9.74
C HIS A 17 3.82 -9.81 8.98
N ILE A 18 3.62 -8.89 8.04
CA ILE A 18 4.68 -8.29 7.23
C ILE A 18 5.28 -7.11 7.99
N THR A 19 6.54 -7.25 8.42
CA THR A 19 7.27 -6.19 9.12
C THR A 19 8.22 -5.42 8.20
N SER A 20 8.40 -5.84 6.95
CA SER A 20 9.36 -5.26 6.01
C SER A 20 8.80 -5.07 4.60
N THR A 21 9.37 -4.13 3.86
CA THR A 21 9.06 -3.94 2.43
C THR A 21 9.46 -5.14 1.57
N THR A 22 10.47 -5.91 1.99
CA THR A 22 10.85 -7.16 1.34
C THR A 22 9.75 -8.21 1.48
N GLY A 23 9.18 -8.40 2.67
CA GLY A 23 8.07 -9.35 2.85
C GLY A 23 6.81 -8.95 2.08
N LEU A 24 6.59 -7.65 1.89
CA LEU A 24 5.52 -7.12 1.04
C LEU A 24 5.76 -7.41 -0.44
N ALA A 25 7.00 -7.21 -0.90
CA ALA A 25 7.43 -7.55 -2.25
C ALA A 25 7.25 -9.05 -2.56
N GLU A 26 7.67 -9.92 -1.63
CA GLU A 26 7.52 -11.37 -1.75
C GLU A 26 6.06 -11.80 -1.81
N LYS A 27 5.19 -11.22 -0.97
CA LYS A 27 3.78 -11.62 -0.88
C LYS A 27 2.92 -11.10 -2.03
N THR A 28 3.31 -9.99 -2.64
CA THR A 28 2.56 -9.38 -3.75
C THR A 28 3.23 -9.53 -5.11
N ASN A 29 4.33 -10.27 -5.19
CA ASN A 29 5.15 -10.43 -6.40
C ASN A 29 5.57 -9.11 -7.06
N LEU A 30 5.66 -8.03 -6.28
CA LEU A 30 6.10 -6.72 -6.75
C LEU A 30 7.54 -6.48 -6.31
N ASN A 31 8.27 -5.66 -7.07
CA ASN A 31 9.65 -5.36 -6.74
C ASN A 31 9.73 -4.47 -5.47
N ARG A 32 10.75 -4.69 -4.63
CA ARG A 32 10.97 -3.89 -3.40
C ARG A 32 11.06 -2.40 -3.71
N LYS A 33 11.71 -2.02 -4.82
CA LYS A 33 11.80 -0.61 -5.27
C LYS A 33 10.42 0.00 -5.52
N THR A 34 9.50 -0.75 -6.11
CA THR A 34 8.12 -0.30 -6.36
C THR A 34 7.43 0.02 -5.03
N TRP A 35 7.56 -0.87 -4.04
CA TRP A 35 7.03 -0.65 -2.70
C TRP A 35 7.67 0.54 -1.98
N THR A 36 8.99 0.68 -2.02
CA THR A 36 9.69 1.83 -1.43
C THR A 36 9.22 3.14 -2.07
N THR A 37 9.11 3.19 -3.40
CA THR A 37 8.61 4.38 -4.11
C THR A 37 7.15 4.67 -3.75
N ALA A 38 6.29 3.66 -3.73
CA ALA A 38 4.87 3.82 -3.40
C ALA A 38 4.66 4.30 -1.96
N LEU A 39 5.44 3.82 -1.00
CA LEU A 39 5.39 4.26 0.40
C LEU A 39 5.92 5.70 0.56
N ASN A 40 7.02 6.04 -0.10
CA ASN A 40 7.63 7.38 0.00
C ASN A 40 6.81 8.45 -0.72
N THR A 41 6.33 8.15 -1.93
CA THR A 41 5.55 9.11 -2.74
C THR A 41 4.07 9.09 -2.41
N ARG A 42 3.61 8.05 -1.71
CA ARG A 42 2.19 7.74 -1.45
C ARG A 42 1.33 7.72 -2.71
N LYS A 43 1.94 7.54 -3.90
CA LYS A 43 1.20 7.57 -5.16
C LYS A 43 0.52 6.22 -5.41
N PRO A 44 -0.80 6.19 -5.63
CA PRO A 44 -1.49 4.98 -6.02
C PRO A 44 -1.13 4.64 -7.47
N THR A 45 -0.57 3.45 -7.67
CA THR A 45 -0.35 2.87 -8.99
C THR A 45 -1.20 1.60 -9.10
N VAL A 46 -1.63 1.27 -10.32
CA VAL A 46 -2.53 0.12 -10.57
C VAL A 46 -1.97 -1.15 -9.94
N SER A 47 -0.70 -1.47 -10.19
CA SER A 47 -0.06 -2.67 -9.65
C SER A 47 -0.01 -2.70 -8.12
N VAL A 48 0.20 -1.54 -7.47
CA VAL A 48 0.22 -1.45 -6.00
C VAL A 48 -1.19 -1.60 -5.43
N LEU A 49 -2.21 -1.03 -6.09
CA LEU A 49 -3.60 -1.19 -5.68
C LEU A 49 -4.07 -2.64 -5.81
N GLU A 50 -3.75 -3.30 -6.93
CA GLU A 50 -4.06 -4.71 -7.13
C GLU A 50 -3.36 -5.60 -6.10
N ALA A 51 -2.08 -5.32 -5.83
CA ALA A 51 -1.32 -6.01 -4.78
C ALA A 51 -1.94 -5.83 -3.39
N LEU A 52 -2.36 -4.61 -3.04
CA LEU A 52 -3.03 -4.33 -1.77
C LEU A 52 -4.39 -5.01 -1.71
N ALA A 53 -5.17 -4.98 -2.79
CA ALA A 53 -6.45 -5.66 -2.89
C ALA A 53 -6.29 -7.19 -2.73
N ALA A 54 -5.27 -7.79 -3.35
CA ALA A 54 -4.94 -9.21 -3.20
C ALA A 54 -4.56 -9.58 -1.76
N LEU A 55 -3.96 -8.65 -1.01
CA LEU A 55 -3.68 -8.81 0.43
C LEU A 55 -4.90 -8.51 1.31
N GLY A 56 -6.06 -8.13 0.76
CA GLY A 56 -7.26 -7.83 1.53
C GLY A 56 -7.30 -6.40 2.09
N ALA A 57 -6.65 -5.45 1.42
CA ALA A 57 -6.83 -4.03 1.68
C ALA A 57 -8.28 -3.62 1.38
N ASN A 58 -8.83 -2.75 2.23
CA ASN A 58 -10.16 -2.21 2.00
C ASN A 58 -10.13 -1.12 0.91
N PRO A 59 -10.83 -1.30 -0.23
CA PRO A 59 -10.83 -0.33 -1.34
C PRO A 59 -11.34 1.05 -0.92
N SER A 60 -12.27 1.11 0.04
CA SER A 60 -12.84 2.37 0.54
C SER A 60 -11.89 3.12 1.47
N LYS A 61 -10.81 2.49 1.95
CA LYS A 61 -9.84 3.10 2.88
C LYS A 61 -8.43 3.22 2.31
N ILE A 62 -8.12 2.54 1.20
CA ILE A 62 -6.77 2.52 0.63
C ILE A 62 -6.41 3.81 -0.09
N LEU A 63 -7.41 4.55 -0.60
CA LEU A 63 -7.26 5.85 -1.25
C LEU A 63 -7.76 6.96 -0.33
N VAL A 64 -6.93 7.97 -0.11
CA VAL A 64 -7.25 9.17 0.66
C VAL A 64 -7.05 10.38 -0.25
N ALA A 65 -7.98 11.32 -0.25
CA ALA A 65 -7.78 12.58 -0.93
C ALA A 65 -6.72 13.39 -0.16
N GLU A 66 -5.73 13.93 -0.87
CA GLU A 66 -4.66 14.78 -0.34
C GLU A 66 -5.19 15.98 0.46
N GLU A 67 -6.34 16.51 0.07
CA GLU A 67 -7.04 17.61 0.75
C GLU A 67 -7.61 17.22 2.13
N LEU A 68 -7.79 15.92 2.38
CA LEU A 68 -8.19 15.34 3.66
C LEU A 68 -6.99 14.84 4.50
N ALA A 69 -5.77 14.98 3.98
CA ALA A 69 -4.54 14.49 4.62
C ALA A 69 -3.69 15.61 5.27
N ALA A 70 -4.16 16.86 5.21
CA ALA A 70 -3.55 18.05 5.82
C ALA A 70 -4.26 18.42 7.14
#